data_AF-A0A8S2VCJ0-F1
#
_entry.id   AF-A0A8S2VCJ0-F1
#
_cell.length_a   1.000
_cell.length_b   1.000
_cell.length_c   1.000
_cell.angle_alpha   90.00
_cell.angle_beta   90.00
_cell.angle_gamma   90.00
#
_symmetry.space_group_name_H-M   'P 1'
#
loop_
_entity.id
_entity.type
_entity.pdbx_description
1 polymer ?
#
loop_
_entity_poly.entity_id
_entity_poly.type
_entity_poly.pdbx_seq_one_letter_code
_entity_poly.pdbx_strand_id
1 'polypeptide(L)'
;ALIHDTRTGKYIIPPKDAIKCEQMNIGADVPVQDKWLTIYYGHTFVPDRELRAIHFCFESPSLAKEWADELFQYARNPFLRNLSALELLEKIHSKIVNGLVEEVRQDRQDRKEIAVRTILRMFCRNSRETEREQRILKALDYIQLPHERDSWIDPEQFTFDKFFNFYMQLMERNEIDRLVEKM
;
A
#
# COMPACT_ATOMS: atom_id res chain seq x y z
N ALA A 1 -4.14 -4.27 10.73
CA ALA A 1 -3.31 -5.06 9.80
C ALA A 1 -4.20 -6.10 9.13
N LEU A 2 -4.10 -6.26 7.80
CA LEU A 2 -4.81 -7.31 7.07
C LEU A 2 -4.03 -8.63 7.10
N ILE A 3 -2.74 -8.61 7.46
CA ILE A 3 -1.92 -9.81 7.61
C ILE A 3 -2.34 -10.52 8.90
N HIS A 4 -2.63 -11.80 8.78
CA HIS A 4 -3.05 -12.67 9.86
C HIS A 4 -1.94 -13.62 10.31
N ASP A 5 -1.11 -14.09 9.37
CA ASP A 5 -0.08 -15.07 9.65
C ASP A 5 1.01 -15.05 8.57
N THR A 6 2.24 -15.42 8.93
CA THR A 6 3.38 -15.58 8.02
C THR A 6 4.09 -16.88 8.36
N ARG A 7 4.34 -17.71 7.34
CA ARG A 7 4.88 -19.07 7.53
C ARG A 7 6.05 -19.34 6.59
N THR A 8 7.05 -20.04 7.11
CA THR A 8 8.20 -20.54 6.34
C THR A 8 8.61 -21.96 6.76
N GLY A 9 9.49 -22.60 5.98
CA GLY A 9 10.05 -23.92 6.25
C GLY A 9 8.99 -25.01 6.37
N LYS A 10 9.05 -25.83 7.42
CA LYS A 10 8.14 -26.98 7.61
C LYS A 10 6.64 -26.63 7.72
N TYR A 11 6.29 -25.36 7.94
CA TYR A 11 4.91 -24.90 8.14
C TYR A 11 4.20 -24.48 6.84
N ILE A 12 4.89 -24.54 5.70
CA ILE A 12 4.34 -24.18 4.40
C ILE A 12 3.93 -25.42 3.60
N ILE A 13 2.95 -25.23 2.72
CA ILE A 13 2.58 -26.20 1.69
C ILE A 13 3.26 -25.71 0.41
N PRO A 14 4.31 -26.38 -0.08
CA PRO A 14 5.01 -25.94 -1.28
C PRO A 14 4.10 -26.10 -2.51
N PRO A 15 4.36 -25.34 -3.59
CA PRO A 15 3.63 -25.50 -4.84
C PRO A 15 3.81 -26.93 -5.34
N LYS A 16 2.72 -27.57 -5.75
CA LYS A 16 2.72 -28.95 -6.27
C LYS A 16 3.17 -29.04 -7.73
N ASP A 17 3.27 -27.89 -8.40
CA ASP A 17 3.59 -27.77 -9.81
C ASP A 17 5.11 -27.77 -10.00
N ALA A 18 5.63 -28.82 -10.63
CA ALA A 18 7.06 -29.05 -10.82
C ALA A 18 7.74 -27.91 -11.60
N ILE A 19 7.04 -27.33 -12.59
CA ILE A 19 7.57 -26.24 -13.43
C ILE A 19 7.79 -24.97 -12.58
N LYS A 20 6.83 -24.68 -11.69
CA LYS A 20 6.95 -23.57 -10.74
C LYS A 20 8.07 -23.81 -9.74
N CYS A 21 8.22 -25.03 -9.24
CA CYS A 21 9.34 -25.38 -8.34
C CYS A 21 10.71 -25.20 -9.01
N GLU A 22 10.86 -25.62 -10.27
CA GLU A 22 12.11 -25.45 -11.02
C GLU A 22 12.43 -23.99 -11.29
N GLN A 23 11.44 -23.20 -11.73
CA GLN A 23 11.60 -21.75 -11.93
C GLN A 23 11.94 -20.99 -10.64
N MET A 24 11.53 -21.51 -9.49
CA MET A 24 11.77 -20.91 -8.17
C MET A 24 12.98 -21.51 -7.45
N ASN A 25 13.77 -22.37 -8.09
CA ASN A 25 15.04 -22.82 -7.54
C ASN A 25 16.12 -21.74 -7.70
N ILE A 26 15.95 -20.66 -6.96
CA ILE A 26 16.80 -19.47 -6.96
C ILE A 26 17.74 -19.54 -5.75
N GLY A 27 19.01 -19.17 -5.94
CA GLY A 27 19.97 -19.04 -4.85
C GLY A 27 20.50 -20.36 -4.31
N ALA A 28 20.52 -20.52 -2.99
CA ALA A 28 21.18 -21.63 -2.30
C ALA A 28 20.62 -23.01 -2.71
N ASP A 29 21.50 -24.02 -2.78
CA ASP A 29 21.15 -25.42 -3.08
C ASP A 29 20.55 -26.11 -1.84
N VAL A 30 19.34 -25.67 -1.50
CA VAL A 30 18.53 -26.16 -0.39
C VAL A 30 17.10 -26.38 -0.88
N PRO A 31 16.31 -27.24 -0.21
CA PRO A 31 14.93 -27.48 -0.59
C PRO A 31 14.15 -26.16 -0.74
N VAL A 32 13.40 -26.02 -1.83
CA VAL A 32 12.56 -24.83 -2.10
C VAL A 32 11.63 -24.52 -0.92
N GLN A 33 11.22 -25.57 -0.19
CA GLN A 33 10.39 -25.43 1.01
C GLN A 33 11.02 -24.52 2.08
N ASP A 34 12.33 -24.61 2.28
CA ASP A 34 13.05 -23.84 3.31
C ASP A 34 13.24 -22.38 2.90
N LYS A 35 13.14 -22.10 1.59
CA LYS A 35 13.21 -20.75 1.00
C LYS A 35 11.84 -20.12 0.81
N TRP A 36 10.76 -20.83 1.16
CA TRP A 36 9.40 -20.41 0.90
C TRP A 36 8.81 -19.59 2.05
N LEU A 37 8.14 -18.49 1.70
CA LEU A 37 7.33 -17.70 2.62
C LEU A 37 5.90 -17.66 2.11
N THR A 38 4.94 -17.94 2.99
CA THR A 38 3.51 -17.72 2.73
C THR A 38 2.97 -16.68 3.71
N ILE A 39 2.36 -15.63 3.18
CA ILE A 39 1.70 -14.59 3.96
C ILE A 39 0.19 -14.75 3.78
N TYR A 40 -0.52 -14.97 4.89
CA TYR A 40 -1.97 -15.02 4.92
C TYR A 40 -2.53 -13.65 5.30
N TYR A 41 -3.42 -13.12 4.47
CA TYR A 41 -3.99 -11.80 4.67
C TYR A 41 -5.46 -11.73 4.26
N GLY A 42 -6.26 -10.92 4.93
CA GLY A 42 -7.69 -10.81 4.67
C GLY A 42 -8.37 -9.81 5.59
N HIS A 43 -9.65 -9.55 5.32
CA HIS A 43 -10.52 -8.81 6.25
C HIS A 43 -11.03 -9.72 7.37
N THR A 44 -11.17 -11.01 7.08
CA THR A 44 -11.59 -12.04 8.03
C THR A 44 -10.72 -13.28 7.90
N PHE A 45 -10.79 -14.16 8.91
CA PHE A 45 -10.10 -15.45 8.95
C PHE A 45 -10.83 -16.55 8.14
N VAL A 46 -11.82 -16.21 7.32
CA VAL A 46 -12.62 -17.18 6.56
C VAL A 46 -11.83 -17.63 5.31
N PRO A 47 -11.36 -18.89 5.25
CA PRO A 47 -10.47 -19.38 4.19
C PRO A 47 -11.01 -19.19 2.78
N ASP A 48 -12.31 -19.45 2.56
CA ASP A 48 -12.89 -19.54 1.22
C ASP A 48 -13.57 -18.25 0.74
N ARG A 49 -13.41 -17.13 1.46
CA ARG A 49 -14.02 -15.84 1.08
C ARG A 49 -13.01 -14.71 1.01
N GLU A 50 -12.29 -14.49 2.10
CA GLU A 50 -11.52 -13.25 2.27
C GLU A 50 -10.08 -13.48 2.71
N LEU A 51 -9.76 -14.66 3.25
CA LEU A 51 -8.39 -15.03 3.56
C LEU A 51 -7.68 -15.44 2.28
N ARG A 52 -6.68 -14.63 1.90
CA ARG A 52 -5.83 -14.85 0.74
C ARG A 52 -4.44 -15.24 1.20
N ALA A 53 -3.73 -15.95 0.33
CA ALA A 53 -2.33 -16.26 0.52
C ALA A 53 -1.52 -15.64 -0.62
N ILE A 54 -0.39 -15.02 -0.27
CA ILE A 54 0.65 -14.66 -1.23
C ILE A 54 1.92 -15.42 -0.88
N HIS A 55 2.66 -15.82 -1.90
CA HIS A 55 3.81 -16.68 -1.77
C HIS A 55 5.07 -16.02 -2.35
N PHE A 56 6.18 -16.17 -1.64
CA PHE A 56 7.49 -15.69 -2.06
C PHE A 56 8.51 -16.81 -1.91
N CYS A 57 9.46 -16.87 -2.84
CA CYS A 57 10.65 -17.72 -2.72
C CYS A 57 11.87 -16.81 -2.60
N PHE A 58 12.69 -17.04 -1.59
CA PHE A 58 13.90 -16.26 -1.32
C PHE A 58 15.15 -17.01 -1.79
N GLU A 59 16.27 -16.29 -1.89
CA GLU A 59 17.57 -16.88 -2.24
C GLU A 59 18.17 -17.72 -1.11
N SER A 60 17.81 -17.44 0.15
CA SER A 60 18.31 -18.12 1.33
C SER A 60 17.20 -18.40 2.36
N PRO A 61 17.26 -19.53 3.09
CA PRO A 61 16.32 -19.83 4.17
C PRO A 61 16.36 -18.84 5.32
N SER A 62 17.55 -18.29 5.62
CA SER A 62 17.73 -17.28 6.66
C SER A 62 16.93 -16.03 6.35
N LEU A 63 16.96 -15.57 5.09
CA LEU A 63 16.21 -14.40 4.66
C LEU A 63 14.69 -14.67 4.69
N ALA A 64 14.25 -15.85 4.22
CA ALA A 64 12.84 -16.24 4.30
C ALA A 64 12.33 -16.23 5.75
N LYS A 65 13.14 -16.70 6.69
CA LYS A 65 12.82 -16.69 8.12
C LYS A 65 12.79 -15.28 8.72
N GLU A 66 13.80 -14.46 8.44
CA GLU A 66 13.84 -13.07 8.90
C GLU A 66 12.60 -12.30 8.44
N TRP A 67 12.24 -12.40 7.16
CA TRP A 67 11.01 -11.78 6.64
C TRP A 67 9.76 -12.35 7.29
N ALA A 68 9.68 -13.67 7.53
CA ALA A 68 8.54 -14.27 8.20
C ALA A 68 8.35 -13.70 9.61
N ASP A 69 9.42 -13.65 10.40
CA ASP A 69 9.40 -13.23 11.80
C ASP A 69 9.13 -11.72 11.92
N GLU A 70 9.81 -10.88 11.14
CA GLU A 70 9.64 -9.42 11.20
C GLU A 70 8.27 -8.96 10.69
N LEU A 71 7.77 -9.55 9.60
CA LEU A 71 6.41 -9.25 9.13
C LEU A 71 5.35 -9.68 10.13
N PHE A 72 5.55 -10.82 10.82
CA PHE A 72 4.62 -11.27 11.86
C PHE A 72 4.60 -10.29 13.04
N GLN A 73 5.78 -9.91 13.53
CA GLN A 73 5.93 -8.95 14.62
C GLN A 73 5.27 -7.62 14.27
N TYR A 74 5.52 -7.09 13.07
CA TYR A 74 4.88 -5.87 12.58
C TYR A 74 3.35 -6.02 12.49
N ALA A 75 2.85 -7.11 11.91
CA ALA A 75 1.40 -7.35 11.79
C ALA A 75 0.68 -7.47 13.14
N ARG A 76 1.37 -8.01 14.16
CA ARG A 76 0.85 -8.22 15.51
C ARG A 76 1.10 -7.06 16.47
N ASN A 77 1.82 -6.02 16.04
CA ASN A 77 2.11 -4.86 16.87
C ASN A 77 0.80 -4.14 17.29
N PRO A 78 0.50 -4.04 18.60
CA PRO A 78 -0.73 -3.43 19.08
C PRO A 78 -0.80 -1.93 18.80
N PHE A 79 0.32 -1.21 18.74
CA PHE A 79 0.34 0.22 18.40
C PHE A 79 -0.16 0.46 16.97
N LEU A 80 0.24 -0.39 16.02
CA LEU A 80 -0.21 -0.31 14.63
C LEU A 80 -1.68 -0.66 14.42
N ARG A 81 -2.35 -1.21 15.45
CA ARG A 81 -3.80 -1.45 15.46
C ARG A 81 -4.58 -0.29 16.09
N ASN A 82 -3.91 0.60 16.81
CA ASN A 82 -4.49 1.70 17.57
C ASN A 82 -3.89 3.06 17.15
N LEU A 83 -3.67 3.25 15.85
CA LEU A 83 -3.19 4.51 15.30
C LEU A 83 -4.23 5.61 15.50
N SER A 84 -3.76 6.80 15.87
CA SER A 84 -4.55 8.03 15.88
C SER A 84 -4.98 8.43 14.46
N ALA A 85 -5.92 9.36 14.37
CA ALA A 85 -6.38 9.87 13.07
C ALA A 85 -5.24 10.49 12.25
N LEU A 86 -4.29 11.19 12.91
CA LEU A 86 -3.15 11.81 12.23
C LEU A 86 -2.18 10.74 11.70
N GLU A 87 -1.84 9.73 12.51
CA GLU A 87 -0.97 8.63 12.06
C GLU A 87 -1.62 7.80 10.92
N LEU A 88 -2.94 7.68 10.91
CA LEU A 88 -3.66 7.08 9.78
C LEU A 88 -3.56 7.94 8.51
N LEU A 89 -3.58 9.26 8.63
CA LEU A 89 -3.36 10.18 7.51
C LEU A 89 -1.92 10.08 7.00
N GLU A 90 -0.92 10.03 7.88
CA GLU A 90 0.49 9.82 7.51
C GLU A 90 0.69 8.48 6.79
N LYS A 91 0.00 7.43 7.23
CA LYS A 91 0.00 6.13 6.57
C LYS A 91 -0.61 6.18 5.17
N ILE A 92 -1.70 6.94 4.99
CA ILE A 92 -2.33 7.14 3.67
C ILE A 92 -1.38 7.91 2.75
N HIS A 93 -0.79 8.99 3.24
CA HIS A 93 0.21 9.77 2.53
C HIS A 93 1.39 8.92 2.07
N SER A 94 1.97 8.15 2.99
CA SER A 94 3.07 7.22 2.71
C SER A 94 2.71 6.19 1.65
N LYS A 95 1.46 5.70 1.65
CA LYS A 95 0.97 4.78 0.60
C LYS A 95 0.92 5.46 -0.77
N ILE A 96 0.54 6.73 -0.85
CA ILE A 96 0.49 7.46 -2.11
C ILE A 96 1.91 7.74 -2.64
N VAL A 97 2.77 8.30 -1.79
CA VAL A 97 4.12 8.75 -2.18
C VAL A 97 5.07 7.58 -2.46
N ASN A 98 4.94 6.46 -1.75
CA ASN A 98 5.86 5.33 -1.91
C ASN A 98 5.23 4.11 -2.61
N GLY A 99 3.92 3.92 -2.45
CA GLY A 99 3.22 2.70 -2.88
C GLY A 99 2.44 2.82 -4.18
N LEU A 100 2.17 4.05 -4.65
CA LEU A 100 1.40 4.32 -5.87
C LEU A 100 2.24 4.99 -6.97
N VAL A 101 3.56 5.02 -6.80
CA VAL A 101 4.49 5.52 -7.83
C VAL A 101 4.58 4.54 -8.99
N GLU A 102 4.56 5.07 -10.21
CA GLU A 102 4.78 4.33 -11.45
C GLU A 102 6.11 4.78 -12.05
N GLU A 103 6.83 3.86 -12.69
CA GLU A 103 8.04 4.20 -13.43
C GLU A 103 7.66 4.82 -14.77
N VAL A 104 8.02 6.09 -14.94
CA VAL A 104 7.79 6.84 -16.17
C VAL A 104 9.11 6.91 -16.92
N ARG A 105 9.11 6.38 -18.15
CA ARG A 105 10.24 6.48 -19.07
C ARG A 105 10.09 7.75 -19.89
N GLN A 106 10.81 8.79 -19.51
CA GLN A 106 10.87 10.03 -20.26
C GLN A 106 12.34 10.45 -20.41
N ASP A 107 12.74 10.83 -21.63
CA ASP A 107 14.08 11.37 -21.93
C ASP A 107 15.28 10.54 -21.46
N ARG A 108 15.15 9.19 -21.53
CA ARG A 108 16.20 8.22 -21.11
C ARG A 108 16.53 8.25 -19.61
N GLN A 109 15.69 8.86 -18.77
CA GLN A 109 15.77 8.74 -17.32
C GLN A 109 14.52 8.03 -16.80
N ASP A 110 14.74 7.04 -15.94
CA ASP A 110 13.65 6.40 -15.20
C ASP A 110 13.29 7.31 -14.01
N ARG A 111 12.10 7.91 -14.06
CA ARG A 111 11.55 8.71 -12.96
C ARG A 111 10.41 7.97 -12.28
N LYS A 112 10.26 8.18 -10.98
CA LYS A 112 9.14 7.65 -10.19
C LYS A 112 8.15 8.77 -9.97
N GLU A 113 6.98 8.66 -10.57
CA GLU A 113 5.94 9.68 -10.49
C GLU A 113 4.61 9.08 -10.07
N ILE A 114 3.77 9.89 -9.44
CA ILE A 114 2.43 9.50 -9.00
C ILE A 114 1.44 9.90 -10.09
N ALA A 115 0.76 8.93 -10.69
CA ALA A 115 -0.28 9.23 -11.66
C ALA A 115 -1.55 9.76 -10.97
N VAL A 116 -2.11 10.88 -11.44
CA VAL A 116 -3.35 11.45 -10.88
C VAL A 116 -4.51 10.45 -10.98
N ARG A 117 -4.63 9.70 -12.09
CA ARG A 117 -5.59 8.59 -12.24
C ARG A 117 -5.52 7.54 -11.11
N THR A 118 -4.35 7.33 -10.51
CA THR A 118 -4.14 6.35 -9.45
C THR A 118 -4.61 6.91 -8.10
N ILE A 119 -4.40 8.20 -7.84
CA ILE A 119 -5.02 8.92 -6.71
C ILE A 119 -6.55 8.86 -6.84
N LEU A 120 -7.09 9.16 -8.02
CA LEU A 120 -8.53 9.08 -8.29
C LEU A 120 -9.10 7.68 -8.00
N ARG A 121 -8.44 6.61 -8.47
CA ARG A 121 -8.84 5.22 -8.19
C ARG A 121 -8.74 4.85 -6.71
N MET A 122 -7.87 5.51 -5.95
CA MET A 122 -7.73 5.27 -4.52
C MET A 122 -8.93 5.81 -3.73
N PHE A 123 -9.45 6.98 -4.13
CA PHE A 123 -10.58 7.62 -3.43
C PHE A 123 -11.95 7.27 -4.03
N CYS A 124 -12.04 7.08 -5.35
CA CYS A 124 -13.26 6.69 -6.05
C CYS A 124 -13.25 5.18 -6.31
N ARG A 125 -14.32 4.48 -5.90
CA ARG A 125 -14.43 3.03 -6.13
C ARG A 125 -14.93 2.72 -7.53
N ASN A 126 -15.76 3.59 -8.11
CA ASN A 126 -16.36 3.43 -9.43
C ASN A 126 -16.23 4.69 -10.29
N SER A 127 -16.14 4.52 -11.61
CA SER A 127 -16.07 5.62 -12.60
C SER A 127 -17.31 6.51 -12.69
N ARG A 128 -18.36 6.21 -11.90
CA ARG A 128 -19.61 6.99 -11.82
C ARG A 128 -19.58 8.04 -10.72
N GLU A 129 -18.54 8.08 -9.88
CA GLU A 129 -18.37 9.09 -8.82
C GLU A 129 -17.79 10.41 -9.39
N THR A 130 -18.36 10.93 -10.48
CA THR A 130 -17.83 12.09 -11.22
C THR A 130 -17.74 13.35 -10.35
N GLU A 131 -18.71 13.57 -9.46
CA GLU A 131 -18.69 14.70 -8.52
C GLU A 131 -17.51 14.60 -7.53
N ARG A 132 -17.22 13.38 -7.05
CA ARG A 132 -16.10 13.14 -6.14
C ARG A 132 -14.76 13.26 -6.85
N GLU A 133 -14.67 12.75 -8.08
CA GLU A 133 -13.51 12.94 -8.95
C GLU A 133 -13.23 14.43 -9.12
N GLN A 134 -14.24 15.25 -9.45
CA GLN A 134 -14.07 16.70 -9.55
C GLN A 134 -13.62 17.36 -8.24
N ARG A 135 -14.13 16.93 -7.09
CA ARG A 135 -13.69 17.44 -5.77
C ARG A 135 -12.22 17.12 -5.51
N ILE A 136 -11.77 15.93 -5.87
CA ILE A 136 -10.36 15.53 -5.76
C ILE A 136 -9.48 16.40 -6.65
N LEU A 137 -9.86 16.60 -7.92
CA LEU A 137 -9.08 17.42 -8.85
C LEU A 137 -9.00 18.88 -8.39
N LYS A 138 -10.11 19.46 -7.88
CA LYS A 138 -10.10 20.80 -7.27
C LYS A 138 -9.21 20.89 -6.04
N ALA A 139 -9.16 19.84 -5.21
CA ALA A 139 -8.28 19.81 -4.05
C ALA A 139 -6.80 19.69 -4.45
N LEU A 140 -6.47 19.00 -5.55
CA LEU A 140 -5.11 18.97 -6.12
C LEU A 140 -4.71 20.33 -6.70
N ASP A 141 -5.63 21.01 -7.38
CA ASP A 141 -5.41 22.36 -7.90
C ASP A 141 -5.18 23.37 -6.76
N TYR A 142 -5.96 23.26 -5.67
CA TYR A 142 -5.83 24.10 -4.47
C TYR A 142 -4.44 24.04 -3.82
N ILE A 143 -3.83 22.85 -3.76
CA ILE A 143 -2.47 22.65 -3.22
C ILE A 143 -1.36 22.88 -4.27
N GLN A 144 -1.74 23.41 -5.44
CA GLN A 144 -0.85 23.73 -6.57
C GLN A 144 -0.08 22.50 -7.07
N LEU A 145 -0.78 21.37 -7.24
CA LEU A 145 -0.22 20.17 -7.88
C LEU A 145 -0.97 19.84 -9.18
N PRO A 146 -0.32 19.08 -10.09
CA PRO A 146 -0.98 18.56 -11.29
C PRO A 146 -2.30 17.87 -10.97
N HIS A 147 -3.38 18.30 -11.64
CA HIS A 147 -4.74 17.86 -11.38
C HIS A 147 -5.45 17.32 -12.63
N GLU A 148 -4.77 17.26 -13.78
CA GLU A 148 -5.34 16.60 -14.95
C GLU A 148 -5.24 15.08 -14.79
N ARG A 149 -6.26 14.35 -15.27
CA ARG A 149 -6.36 12.89 -15.06
C ARG A 149 -5.12 12.11 -15.52
N ASP A 150 -4.53 12.53 -16.63
CA ASP A 150 -3.36 11.88 -17.26
C ASP A 150 -2.04 12.58 -16.91
N SER A 151 -2.07 13.52 -15.96
CA SER A 151 -0.86 14.17 -15.45
C SER A 151 -0.19 13.36 -14.33
N TRP A 152 1.04 13.77 -14.05
CA TRP A 152 1.97 13.11 -13.13
C TRP A 152 2.42 14.08 -12.06
N ILE A 153 2.57 13.58 -10.84
CA ILE A 153 3.01 14.35 -9.67
C ILE A 153 4.34 13.79 -9.20
N ASP A 154 5.32 14.66 -9.00
CA ASP A 154 6.59 14.33 -8.35
C ASP A 154 6.34 13.97 -6.86
N PRO A 155 6.72 12.77 -6.39
CA PRO A 155 6.56 12.36 -5.00
C PRO A 155 7.19 13.33 -3.99
N GLU A 156 8.30 13.99 -4.35
CA GLU A 156 8.98 14.96 -3.49
C GLU A 156 8.14 16.23 -3.28
N GLN A 157 7.33 16.60 -4.28
CA GLN A 157 6.45 17.75 -4.22
C GLN A 157 5.17 17.46 -3.43
N PHE A 158 4.81 16.19 -3.22
CA PHE A 158 3.62 15.81 -2.46
C PHE A 158 3.95 15.54 -1.00
N THR A 159 4.40 16.58 -0.30
CA THR A 159 4.75 16.51 1.14
C THR A 159 3.53 16.25 2.02
N PHE A 160 3.77 15.85 3.28
CA PHE A 160 2.68 15.58 4.22
C PHE A 160 1.82 16.82 4.48
N ASP A 161 2.42 18.02 4.58
CA ASP A 161 1.67 19.26 4.77
C ASP A 161 0.72 19.56 3.60
N LYS A 162 1.18 19.35 2.37
CA LYS A 162 0.34 19.47 1.17
C LYS A 162 -0.77 18.41 1.17
N PHE A 163 -0.46 17.18 1.55
CA PHE A 163 -1.46 16.12 1.69
C PHE A 163 -2.50 16.43 2.79
N PHE A 164 -2.09 17.02 3.91
CA PHE A 164 -2.99 17.41 4.98
C PHE A 164 -3.96 18.51 4.52
N ASN A 165 -3.44 19.53 3.82
CA ASN A 165 -4.27 20.58 3.22
C ASN A 165 -5.22 20.03 2.14
N PHE A 166 -4.74 19.11 1.31
CA PHE A 166 -5.56 18.36 0.36
C PHE A 166 -6.72 17.64 1.06
N TYR A 167 -6.43 16.93 2.16
CA TYR A 167 -7.44 16.23 2.95
C TYR A 167 -8.46 17.20 3.57
N MET A 168 -8.01 18.31 4.14
CA MET A 168 -8.89 19.33 4.73
C MET A 168 -9.84 19.91 3.67
N GLN A 169 -9.33 20.22 2.48
CA GLN A 169 -10.14 20.72 1.37
C GLN A 169 -11.14 19.68 0.86
N LEU A 170 -10.75 18.41 0.82
CA LEU A 170 -11.62 17.32 0.36
C LEU A 170 -12.78 17.02 1.32
N MET A 171 -12.57 17.20 2.63
CA MET A 171 -13.55 16.81 3.65
C MET A 171 -14.56 17.91 4.01
N GLU A 172 -14.30 19.18 3.66
CA GLU A 172 -15.20 20.32 3.96
C GLU A 172 -15.69 20.33 5.42
N ARG A 173 -14.74 20.27 6.38
CA ARG A 173 -15.00 20.10 7.82
C ARG A 173 -15.56 21.33 8.52
N ASN A 174 -16.73 21.80 8.06
CA ASN A 174 -17.46 22.96 8.60
C ASN A 174 -17.81 22.81 10.09
N GLU A 175 -17.80 21.58 10.62
CA GLU A 175 -17.97 21.32 12.06
C GLU A 175 -16.81 21.86 12.91
N ILE A 176 -15.59 21.96 12.35
CA ILE A 176 -14.43 22.48 13.08
C ILE A 176 -14.55 23.99 13.25
N ASP A 177 -14.96 24.70 12.20
CA ASP A 177 -15.13 26.16 12.26
C ASP A 177 -16.12 26.53 13.37
N ARG A 178 -17.22 25.78 13.48
CA ARG A 178 -18.22 25.96 14.56
C ARG A 178 -17.70 25.62 15.95
N LEU A 179 -16.71 24.74 16.08
CA LEU A 179 -16.07 24.43 17.36
C LEU A 179 -15.08 25.51 17.74
N VAL A 180 -14.32 26.04 16.78
CA VAL A 180 -13.39 27.16 16.99
C VAL A 180 -14.15 28.41 17.41
N GLU A 181 -15.31 28.71 16.80
CA GLU A 181 -16.19 29.80 17.23
C GLU A 181 -16.72 29.66 18.67
N LYS A 182 -16.70 28.44 19.24
CA LYS A 182 -17.22 28.14 20.58
C LYS A 182 -16.13 28.05 21.66
N MET A 183 -14.85 28.13 21.28
CA MET A 183 -13.71 28.16 22.21
C MET A 183 -13.28 29.59 22.50
#